data_AF-A0A7V4BSI4-F1
#
_entry.id   AF-A0A7V4BSI4-F1
#
_cell.length_a   1.000
_cell.length_b   1.000
_cell.length_c   1.000
_cell.angle_alpha   90.00
_cell.angle_beta   90.00
_cell.angle_gamma   90.00
#
_symmetry.space_group_name_H-M   'P 1'
#
loop_
_entity.id
_entity.type
_entity.pdbx_description
1 polymer ?
#
loop_
_entity_poly.entity_id
_entity_poly.type
_entity_poly.pdbx_seq_one_letter_code
_entity_poly.pdbx_strand_id
1 'polypeptide(L)'
;ARGCITALKINNIEANQLIITGQNAEPYACKAILEGKQSMTIYKPVRQLADLAVEIAWRYLQKESVDDLLPLQINNGTANIPSRLLDGITIDTGSIQLLIKENYLTAEELK
;
A
#
# COMPACT_ATOMS: atom_id res chain seq x y z
N ALA A 1 -10.91 -6.21 -2.10
CA ALA A 1 -11.58 -5.48 -3.20
C ALA A 1 -11.99 -6.40 -4.36
N ARG A 2 -11.06 -7.01 -5.11
CA ARG A 2 -11.36 -7.83 -6.30
C ARG A 2 -12.48 -8.85 -6.10
N GLY A 3 -12.42 -9.66 -5.04
CA GLY A 3 -13.46 -10.64 -4.73
C GLY A 3 -14.85 -10.01 -4.55
N CYS A 4 -14.95 -8.86 -3.88
CA CYS A 4 -16.20 -8.12 -3.72
C CYS A 4 -16.74 -7.63 -5.06
N ILE A 5 -15.90 -7.03 -5.91
CA ILE A 5 -16.29 -6.55 -7.24
C ILE A 5 -16.78 -7.71 -8.11
N THR A 6 -16.10 -8.86 -8.07
CA THR A 6 -16.53 -10.08 -8.77
C THR A 6 -17.90 -10.56 -8.27
N ALA A 7 -18.12 -10.57 -6.95
CA ALA A 7 -19.40 -10.99 -6.38
C ALA A 7 -20.55 -10.05 -6.79
N LEU A 8 -20.32 -8.72 -6.78
CA LEU A 8 -21.29 -7.73 -7.24
C LEU A 8 -21.66 -7.96 -8.71
N LYS A 9 -20.64 -8.16 -9.57
CA LYS A 9 -20.83 -8.44 -10.99
C LYS A 9 -21.67 -9.70 -11.23
N ILE A 10 -21.39 -10.80 -10.51
CA ILE A 10 -22.15 -12.07 -10.65
C ILE A 10 -23.62 -11.90 -10.25
N ASN A 11 -23.90 -11.00 -9.32
CA ASN A 11 -25.26 -10.70 -8.85
C ASN A 11 -25.92 -9.54 -9.60
N ASN A 12 -25.35 -9.06 -10.71
CA ASN A 12 -25.83 -7.91 -11.49
C ASN A 12 -26.01 -6.63 -10.65
N ILE A 13 -25.13 -6.42 -9.67
CA ILE A 13 -25.09 -5.20 -8.86
C ILE A 13 -23.97 -4.30 -9.41
N GLU A 14 -24.32 -3.07 -9.74
CA GLU A 14 -23.37 -2.07 -10.24
C GLU A 14 -22.43 -1.62 -9.11
N ALA A 15 -21.13 -1.86 -9.29
CA ALA A 15 -20.12 -1.53 -8.28
C ALA A 15 -19.91 -0.02 -8.11
N ASN A 16 -20.29 0.80 -9.11
CA ASN A 16 -20.10 2.26 -9.09
C ASN A 16 -21.03 2.99 -8.09
N GLN A 17 -22.03 2.31 -7.53
CA GLN A 17 -22.92 2.85 -6.50
C GLN A 17 -22.41 2.58 -5.07
N LEU A 18 -21.33 1.80 -4.93
CA LEU A 18 -20.81 1.35 -3.64
C LEU A 18 -19.41 1.91 -3.39
N ILE A 19 -19.14 2.25 -2.13
CA ILE A 19 -17.78 2.58 -1.71
C ILE A 19 -17.02 1.27 -1.51
N ILE A 20 -16.05 0.99 -2.38
CA ILE A 20 -15.17 -0.17 -2.29
C ILE A 20 -13.74 0.32 -2.09
N THR A 21 -13.18 0.03 -0.93
CA THR A 21 -11.79 0.38 -0.59
C THR A 21 -10.85 -0.80 -0.84
N GLY A 22 -9.54 -0.52 -0.81
CA GLY A 22 -8.51 -1.53 -1.00
C GLY A 22 -7.14 -1.07 -0.51
N GLN A 23 -6.15 -1.91 -0.71
CA GLN A 23 -4.76 -1.65 -0.34
C GLN A 23 -3.83 -2.23 -1.39
N ASN A 24 -2.56 -1.82 -1.34
CA ASN A 24 -1.42 -2.27 -2.13
C ASN A 24 -1.32 -1.71 -3.55
N ALA A 25 -2.28 -0.91 -4.02
CA ALA A 25 -2.22 -0.32 -5.36
C ALA A 25 -1.94 -1.32 -6.51
N GLU A 26 -2.47 -2.54 -6.43
CA GLU A 26 -2.29 -3.55 -7.48
C GLU A 26 -2.79 -3.04 -8.84
N PRO A 27 -2.19 -3.48 -9.97
CA PRO A 27 -2.64 -3.09 -11.32
C PRO A 27 -4.15 -3.25 -11.53
N TYR A 28 -4.72 -4.39 -11.10
CA TYR A 28 -6.17 -4.61 -11.18
C TYR A 28 -6.98 -3.58 -10.39
N ALA A 29 -6.55 -3.26 -9.16
CA ALA A 29 -7.24 -2.28 -8.32
C ALA A 29 -7.19 -0.89 -8.96
N CYS A 30 -6.03 -0.53 -9.52
CA CYS A 30 -5.84 0.74 -10.22
C CYS A 30 -6.72 0.85 -11.47
N LYS A 31 -6.81 -0.23 -12.29
CA LYS A 31 -7.76 -0.29 -13.41
C LYS A 31 -9.21 -0.20 -12.94
N ALA A 32 -9.57 -0.92 -11.88
CA ALA A 32 -10.92 -0.88 -11.32
C ALA A 32 -11.27 0.53 -10.79
N ILE A 33 -10.30 1.28 -10.26
CA ILE A 33 -10.47 2.68 -9.86
C ILE A 33 -10.75 3.57 -11.08
N LEU A 34 -9.97 3.41 -12.16
CA LEU A 34 -10.18 4.14 -13.42
C LEU A 34 -11.53 3.84 -14.06
N GLU A 35 -12.02 2.61 -13.93
CA GLU A 35 -13.34 2.17 -14.40
C GLU A 35 -14.50 2.53 -13.45
N GLY A 36 -14.22 3.18 -12.31
CA GLY A 36 -15.24 3.53 -11.30
C GLY A 36 -15.82 2.35 -10.53
N LYS A 37 -15.19 1.16 -10.58
CA LYS A 37 -15.62 -0.07 -9.90
C LYS A 37 -14.99 -0.24 -8.51
N GLN A 38 -13.93 0.51 -8.21
CA GLN A 38 -13.31 0.59 -6.88
C GLN A 38 -13.07 2.06 -6.56
N SER A 39 -13.33 2.48 -5.32
CA SER A 39 -13.28 3.91 -4.95
C SER A 39 -11.86 4.39 -4.67
N MET A 40 -11.04 3.55 -4.02
CA MET A 40 -9.67 3.91 -3.65
C MET A 40 -8.82 2.67 -3.31
N THR A 41 -7.52 2.87 -3.21
CA THR A 41 -6.55 1.92 -2.67
C THR A 41 -5.46 2.65 -1.88
N ILE A 42 -4.84 2.00 -0.91
CA ILE A 42 -3.65 2.54 -0.23
C ILE A 42 -2.37 2.04 -0.91
N TYR A 43 -1.61 2.95 -1.51
CA TYR A 43 -0.24 2.70 -1.93
C TYR A 43 0.69 2.71 -0.72
N LYS A 44 1.51 1.68 -0.60
CA LYS A 44 2.53 1.56 0.44
C LYS A 44 3.88 1.44 -0.26
N PRO A 45 4.78 2.44 -0.16
CA PRO A 45 6.07 2.42 -0.85
C PRO A 45 6.98 1.26 -0.40
N VAL A 46 6.86 0.11 -1.06
CA VAL A 46 7.60 -1.11 -0.67
C VAL A 46 9.12 -0.92 -0.74
N ARG A 47 9.60 -0.07 -1.66
CA ARG A 47 11.04 0.28 -1.74
C ARG A 47 11.54 0.95 -0.47
N GLN A 48 10.81 1.95 0.03
CA GLN A 48 11.17 2.63 1.29
C GLN A 48 11.15 1.66 2.49
N LEU A 49 10.19 0.74 2.52
CA LEU A 49 10.15 -0.31 3.55
C LEU A 49 11.35 -1.25 3.46
N ALA A 50 11.72 -1.67 2.24
CA ALA A 50 12.86 -2.55 2.00
C ALA A 50 14.18 -1.85 2.36
N ASP A 51 14.37 -0.61 1.95
CA ASP A 51 15.58 0.18 2.24
C ASP A 51 15.77 0.33 3.76
N LEU A 52 14.71 0.69 4.49
CA LEU A 52 14.73 0.79 5.94
C LEU A 52 15.04 -0.56 6.60
N ALA A 53 14.40 -1.65 6.14
CA ALA A 53 14.64 -2.99 6.68
C ALA A 53 16.09 -3.45 6.48
N VAL A 54 16.67 -3.17 5.30
CA VAL A 54 18.07 -3.47 4.99
C VAL A 54 19.00 -2.63 5.86
N GLU A 55 18.72 -1.33 6.04
CA GLU A 55 19.54 -0.46 6.88
C GLU A 55 19.56 -0.95 8.34
N ILE A 56 18.39 -1.28 8.90
CA ILE A 56 18.29 -1.82 10.26
C ILE A 56 19.06 -3.13 10.39
N ALA A 57 18.87 -4.07 9.46
CA ALA A 57 19.57 -5.35 9.48
C ALA A 57 21.09 -5.17 9.35
N TRP A 58 21.54 -4.26 8.49
CA TRP A 58 22.95 -3.94 8.31
C TRP A 58 23.58 -3.35 9.57
N ARG A 59 22.95 -2.35 10.20
CA ARG A 59 23.44 -1.76 11.46
C ARG A 59 23.54 -2.78 12.57
N TYR A 60 22.58 -3.69 12.69
CA TYR A 60 22.68 -4.80 13.65
C TYR A 60 23.88 -5.71 13.40
N LEU A 61 24.18 -6.03 12.13
CA LEU A 61 25.38 -6.82 11.79
C LEU A 61 26.68 -6.09 12.18
N GLN A 62 26.70 -4.76 12.07
CA GLN A 62 27.83 -3.92 12.48
C GLN A 62 27.85 -3.63 13.99
N LYS A 63 26.89 -4.13 14.76
CA LYS A 63 26.69 -3.85 16.20
C LYS A 63 26.50 -2.35 16.50
N GLU A 64 25.91 -1.62 15.56
CA GLU A 64 25.54 -0.22 15.71
C GLU A 64 24.12 -0.08 16.28
N SER A 65 23.80 1.08 16.87
CA SER A 65 22.43 1.36 17.32
C SER A 65 21.50 1.69 16.15
N VAL A 66 20.22 1.36 16.31
CA VAL A 66 19.12 1.63 15.36
C VAL A 66 18.01 2.47 16.00
N ASP A 67 18.22 3.03 17.19
CA ASP A 67 17.18 3.75 17.95
C ASP A 67 16.67 4.99 17.19
N ASP A 68 17.55 5.64 16.42
CA ASP A 68 17.22 6.75 15.52
C ASP A 68 16.29 6.33 14.36
N LEU A 69 16.40 5.07 13.92
CA LEU A 69 15.56 4.50 12.88
C LEU A 69 14.23 3.97 13.40
N LEU A 70 14.11 3.72 14.72
CA LEU A 70 12.97 3.05 15.37
C LEU A 70 12.40 3.87 16.54
N PRO A 71 11.85 5.07 16.29
CA PRO A 71 11.48 6.02 17.34
C PRO A 71 10.25 5.61 18.15
N LEU A 72 9.50 4.59 17.72
CA LEU A 72 8.26 4.15 18.36
C LEU A 72 8.47 2.90 19.20
N GLN A 73 7.58 2.68 20.16
CA GLN A 73 7.48 1.46 20.94
C GLN A 73 6.07 0.89 20.77
N ILE A 74 5.95 -0.27 20.12
CA ILE A 74 4.67 -0.94 19.89
C ILE A 74 4.59 -2.19 20.74
N ASN A 75 3.59 -2.25 21.63
CA ASN A 75 3.37 -3.42 22.47
C ASN A 75 2.74 -4.56 21.65
N ASN A 76 3.37 -5.73 21.65
CA ASN A 76 2.85 -6.92 20.96
C ASN A 76 2.10 -7.90 21.89
N GLY A 77 1.76 -7.48 23.11
CA GLY A 77 1.19 -8.31 24.17
C GLY A 77 2.23 -9.01 25.07
N THR A 78 3.51 -8.98 24.72
CA THR A 78 4.61 -9.57 25.52
C THR A 78 5.68 -8.55 25.87
N ALA A 79 6.06 -7.71 24.91
CA ALA A 79 7.08 -6.68 25.10
C ALA A 79 6.75 -5.43 24.26
N ASN A 80 7.39 -4.32 24.61
CA ASN A 80 7.42 -3.12 23.78
C ASN A 80 8.53 -3.29 22.73
N ILE A 81 8.14 -3.24 21.46
CA ILE A 81 9.04 -3.49 20.33
C ILE A 81 9.42 -2.14 19.70
N PRO A 82 10.73 -1.81 19.63
CA PRO A 82 11.22 -0.68 18.85
C PRO A 82 10.73 -0.79 17.41
N SER A 83 10.06 0.26 16.92
CA SER A 83 9.30 0.20 15.68
C SER A 83 9.38 1.51 14.89
N ARG A 84 9.13 1.41 13.59
CA ARG A 84 8.85 2.53 12.70
C ARG A 84 7.65 2.20 11.83
N LEU A 85 6.70 3.12 11.76
CA LEU A 85 5.53 3.02 10.89
C LEU A 85 5.75 3.97 9.72
N LEU A 86 5.72 3.44 8.50
CA LEU A 86 5.80 4.23 7.28
C LEU A 86 4.40 4.61 6.81
N ASP A 87 4.27 5.79 6.21
CA ASP A 87 2.99 6.30 5.75
C ASP A 87 2.50 5.56 4.50
N GLY A 88 1.20 5.25 4.52
CA GLY A 88 0.46 4.83 3.33
C GLY A 88 -0.13 6.04 2.62
N ILE A 89 -0.14 6.01 1.30
CA ILE A 89 -0.67 7.09 0.46
C ILE A 89 -2.00 6.62 -0.13
N THR A 90 -3.07 7.38 0.10
CA THR A 90 -4.35 7.12 -0.54
C THR A 90 -4.26 7.40 -2.04
N ILE A 91 -4.71 6.43 -2.83
CA ILE A 91 -4.79 6.51 -4.29
C ILE A 91 -6.25 6.37 -4.73
N ASP A 92 -6.68 7.33 -5.53
CA ASP A 92 -7.95 7.40 -6.23
C ASP A 92 -7.71 7.86 -7.68
N THR A 93 -8.78 8.17 -8.42
CA THR A 93 -8.68 8.63 -9.81
C THR A 93 -7.85 9.91 -9.97
N GLY A 94 -7.85 10.79 -8.96
CA GLY A 94 -7.11 12.06 -8.98
C GLY A 94 -5.61 11.91 -8.67
N SER A 95 -5.21 10.82 -8.02
CA SER A 95 -3.85 10.61 -7.51
C SER A 95 -3.12 9.41 -8.12
N ILE A 96 -3.78 8.61 -8.97
CA ILE A 96 -3.21 7.40 -9.60
C ILE A 96 -1.92 7.63 -10.40
N GLN A 97 -1.73 8.84 -10.96
CA GLN A 97 -0.51 9.20 -11.69
C GLN A 97 0.74 9.20 -10.81
N LEU A 98 0.59 9.30 -9.49
CA LEU A 98 1.69 9.16 -8.54
C LEU A 98 2.37 7.80 -8.68
N LEU A 99 1.63 6.73 -8.97
CA LEU A 99 2.19 5.38 -9.09
C LEU A 99 3.16 5.25 -10.28
N ILE A 100 2.91 6.00 -11.35
CA ILE A 100 3.82 6.07 -12.50
C ILE A 100 5.01 6.97 -12.17
N LYS A 101 4.76 8.13 -11.55
CA LYS A 101 5.82 9.07 -11.15
C LYS A 101 6.85 8.42 -10.22
N GLU A 102 6.39 7.60 -9.27
CA GLU A 102 7.24 6.83 -8.34
C GLU A 102 7.85 5.57 -8.98
N ASN A 103 7.62 5.35 -10.28
CA ASN A 103 8.06 4.15 -11.01
C ASN A 103 7.64 2.85 -10.30
N TYR A 104 6.45 2.88 -9.69
CA TYR A 104 5.82 1.73 -9.04
C TYR A 104 5.02 0.90 -10.04
N LEU A 105 4.28 1.57 -10.93
CA LEU A 105 3.59 0.97 -12.08
C LEU A 105 3.99 1.67 -13.38
N THR A 106 3.91 0.95 -14.47
CA THR A 106 4.01 1.49 -15.82
C THR A 106 2.64 1.94 -16.34
N ALA A 107 2.64 2.83 -17.33
CA ALA A 107 1.40 3.22 -18.01
C ALA A 107 0.71 2.03 -18.73
N GLU A 108 1.47 1.01 -19.12
CA GLU A 108 0.95 -0.21 -19.73
C GLU A 108 0.19 -1.07 -18.72
N GLU A 109 0.68 -1.16 -17.49
CA GLU A 109 -0.02 -1.87 -16.40
C GLU A 109 -1.35 -1.22 -16.00
N LEU A 110 -1.61 0.03 -16.43
CA LEU A 110 -2.88 0.75 -16.21
C LEU A 110 -3.84 0.70 -17.40
N LYS A 111 -3.45 0.12 -18.54
CA LYS A 111 -4.33 -0.12 -19.71
C LYS A 111 -5.00 -1.48 -19.60
#